data_AF-A0A538FHC3-F1
#
_entry.id   AF-A0A538FHC3-F1
#
_cell.length_a   1.000
_cell.length_b   1.000
_cell.length_c   1.000
_cell.angle_alpha   90.00
_cell.angle_beta   90.00
_cell.angle_gamma   90.00
#
_symmetry.space_group_name_H-M   'P 1'
#
loop_
_entity.id
_entity.type
_entity.pdbx_description
1 polymer ?
#
loop_
_entity_poly.entity_id
_entity_poly.type
_entity_poly.pdbx_seq_one_letter_code
_entity_poly.pdbx_strand_id
1 'polypeptide(L)'
;MRCGAQTRVGPITEELAFRGLGFYLLEPLGQTPAIVVIGITFGLWHGLVEALPVLVVFGLGLAFLRSRTQSIYPGMLLHAFFNGAALVVAVTV
;
A
#
# COMPACT_ATOMS: atom_id res chain seq x y z
N MET A 1 -3.91 -9.74 17.28
CA MET A 1 -3.53 -10.62 16.14
C MET A 1 -2.05 -10.94 16.29
N ARG A 2 -1.70 -12.24 16.34
CA ARG A 2 -0.43 -12.71 16.90
C ARG A 2 0.76 -12.46 15.98
N CYS A 3 1.79 -11.88 16.58
CA CYS A 3 3.09 -11.49 16.06
C CYS A 3 3.89 -12.71 15.56
N GLY A 4 4.43 -12.64 14.34
CA GLY A 4 5.38 -13.64 13.84
C GLY A 4 5.56 -13.61 12.32
N ALA A 5 4.47 -13.55 11.56
CA ALA A 5 4.51 -13.59 10.09
C ALA A 5 4.30 -12.22 9.42
N GLN A 6 3.67 -11.25 10.10
CA GLN A 6 3.26 -9.97 9.51
C GLN A 6 4.44 -9.07 9.07
N THR A 7 5.61 -9.20 9.69
CA THR A 7 6.70 -8.23 9.54
C THR A 7 7.67 -8.48 8.38
N ARG A 8 7.80 -9.71 7.85
CA ARG A 8 8.70 -10.00 6.72
C ARG A 8 8.03 -10.01 5.36
N VAL A 9 6.75 -10.39 5.31
CA VAL A 9 5.96 -10.46 4.07
C VAL A 9 4.86 -9.41 4.00
N GLY A 10 4.74 -8.54 5.01
CA GLY A 10 3.70 -7.50 5.09
C GLY A 10 3.52 -6.71 3.79
N PRO A 11 4.57 -6.02 3.28
CA PRO A 11 4.48 -5.29 2.02
C PRO A 11 4.09 -6.17 0.83
N ILE A 12 4.56 -7.42 0.77
CA ILE A 12 4.26 -8.34 -0.33
C ILE A 12 2.78 -8.71 -0.30
N THR A 13 2.28 -9.17 0.86
CA THR A 13 0.89 -9.57 1.04
C THR A 13 -0.07 -8.40 0.80
N GLU A 14 0.29 -7.21 1.28
CA GLU A 14 -0.50 -5.99 1.09
C GLU A 14 -0.54 -5.57 -0.39
N GLU A 15 0.59 -5.59 -1.10
CA GLU A 15 0.60 -5.28 -2.53
C GLU A 15 -0.22 -6.28 -3.34
N LEU A 16 -0.14 -7.58 -3.03
CA LEU A 16 -0.97 -8.60 -3.67
C LEU A 16 -2.46 -8.37 -3.39
N ALA A 17 -2.83 -8.03 -2.16
CA ALA A 17 -4.22 -7.80 -1.77
C ALA A 17 -4.79 -6.52 -2.41
N PHE A 18 -4.09 -5.40 -2.29
CA PHE A 18 -4.59 -4.09 -2.71
C PHE A 18 -4.31 -3.77 -4.18
N ARG A 19 -3.08 -3.98 -4.67
CA ARG A 19 -2.66 -3.62 -6.04
C ARG A 19 -2.80 -4.79 -7.03
N GLY A 20 -2.78 -6.02 -6.52
CA GLY A 20 -3.11 -7.23 -7.26
C GLY A 20 -4.62 -7.40 -7.38
N LEU A 21 -5.22 -8.10 -6.42
CA LEU A 21 -6.63 -8.49 -6.45
C LEU A 21 -7.58 -7.28 -6.37
N GLY A 22 -7.38 -6.39 -5.40
CA GLY A 22 -8.28 -5.24 -5.18
C GLY A 22 -8.35 -4.32 -6.39
N PHE A 23 -7.18 -3.89 -6.90
CA PHE A 23 -7.12 -3.04 -8.09
C PHE A 23 -7.70 -3.74 -9.31
N TYR A 24 -7.38 -5.03 -9.53
CA TYR A 24 -7.94 -5.80 -10.65
C TYR A 24 -9.46 -5.87 -10.62
N LEU A 25 -10.06 -6.06 -9.43
CA LEU A 25 -11.52 -6.12 -9.28
C LEU A 25 -12.20 -4.76 -9.50
N LEU A 26 -11.50 -3.65 -9.23
CA LEU A 26 -12.04 -2.29 -9.36
C LEU A 26 -11.73 -1.66 -10.72
N GLU A 27 -10.73 -2.14 -11.45
CA GLU A 27 -10.34 -1.62 -12.76
C GLU A 27 -11.49 -1.58 -13.80
N PRO A 28 -12.44 -2.54 -13.84
CA PRO A 28 -13.61 -2.45 -14.70
C PRO A 28 -14.51 -1.23 -14.46
N LEU A 29 -14.45 -0.63 -13.26
CA LEU A 29 -15.17 0.61 -12.92
C LEU A 29 -14.42 1.87 -13.37
N GLY A 30 -13.18 1.72 -13.87
CA GLY A 30 -12.30 2.78 -14.32
C GLY A 30 -11.05 2.94 -13.44
N GLN A 31 -9.98 3.52 -14.02
CA GLN A 31 -8.71 3.68 -13.31
C GLN A 31 -8.80 4.65 -12.13
N THR A 32 -9.47 5.79 -12.30
CA THR A 32 -9.63 6.79 -11.24
C THR A 32 -10.34 6.23 -10.00
N PRO A 33 -11.53 5.61 -10.10
CA PRO A 33 -12.18 5.02 -8.93
C PRO A 33 -11.36 3.89 -8.31
N ALA A 34 -10.69 3.04 -9.12
CA ALA A 34 -9.80 2.02 -8.59
C ALA A 34 -8.64 2.63 -7.76
N ILE A 35 -8.00 3.69 -8.25
CA ILE A 35 -6.93 4.38 -7.53
C ILE A 35 -7.44 4.96 -6.21
N VAL A 36 -8.56 5.69 -6.25
CA VAL A 36 -9.12 6.38 -5.07
C VAL A 36 -9.55 5.39 -4.01
N VAL A 37 -10.32 4.36 -4.38
CA VAL A 37 -10.84 3.37 -3.44
C VAL A 37 -9.70 2.56 -2.83
N ILE A 38 -8.73 2.11 -3.65
CA ILE A 38 -7.58 1.35 -3.13
C ILE A 38 -6.71 2.22 -2.20
N GLY A 39 -6.44 3.48 -2.55
CA GLY A 39 -5.63 4.34 -1.70
C GLY A 39 -6.27 4.64 -0.35
N ILE A 40 -7.58 4.93 -0.33
CA ILE A 40 -8.33 5.20 0.90
C ILE A 40 -8.41 3.94 1.78
N THR A 41 -8.82 2.81 1.19
CA THR A 41 -8.97 1.54 1.95
C THR A 41 -7.62 1.03 2.48
N PHE A 42 -6.52 1.25 1.74
CA PHE A 42 -5.18 0.98 2.23
C PHE A 42 -4.84 1.79 3.47
N GLY A 43 -5.08 3.10 3.47
CA GLY A 43 -4.86 3.94 4.65
C GLY A 43 -5.71 3.52 5.85
N LEU A 44 -7.00 3.25 5.62
CA LEU A 44 -7.93 2.81 6.67
C LEU A 44 -7.55 1.44 7.27
N TRP A 45 -7.03 0.52 6.45
CA TRP A 45 -6.61 -0.82 6.89
C TRP A 45 -5.55 -0.81 8.00
N HIS A 46 -4.73 0.23 8.04
CA HIS A 46 -3.67 0.36 9.05
C HIS A 46 -4.18 0.75 10.43
N GLY A 47 -5.38 1.35 10.53
CA GLY A 47 -5.97 1.74 11.82
C GLY A 47 -5.20 2.82 12.59
N LEU A 48 -4.25 3.50 11.96
CA LEU A 48 -3.41 4.54 12.56
C LEU A 48 -4.00 5.93 12.24
N VAL A 49 -4.71 6.52 13.21
CA VAL A 49 -5.39 7.82 13.01
C VAL A 49 -4.40 8.95 12.70
N GLU A 50 -3.32 9.05 13.47
CA GLU A 50 -2.29 10.09 13.29
C GLU A 50 -1.57 9.99 11.94
N ALA A 51 -1.33 8.76 11.47
CA ALA A 51 -0.66 8.51 10.20
C ALA A 51 -1.62 8.43 9.00
N LEU A 52 -2.94 8.52 9.23
CA LEU A 52 -3.95 8.26 8.21
C LEU A 52 -3.77 9.13 6.95
N PRO A 53 -3.53 10.46 7.04
CA PRO A 53 -3.32 11.28 5.84
C PRO A 53 -2.13 10.81 5.01
N VAL A 54 -1.02 10.48 5.66
CA VAL A 54 0.20 9.99 5.00
C VAL A 54 -0.05 8.64 4.35
N LEU A 55 -0.71 7.71 5.05
CA LEU A 55 -0.98 6.37 4.55
C LEU A 55 -1.97 6.37 3.37
N VAL A 56 -2.98 7.25 3.39
CA VAL A 56 -3.90 7.42 2.26
C VAL A 56 -3.15 7.96 1.04
N VAL A 57 -2.35 9.03 1.21
CA VAL A 57 -1.56 9.60 0.10
C VAL A 57 -0.58 8.57 -0.46
N PHE A 58 0.08 7.81 0.41
CA PHE A 58 0.98 6.74 0.00
C PHE A 58 0.25 5.63 -0.77
N GLY A 59 -0.90 5.18 -0.27
CA GLY A 59 -1.75 4.19 -0.94
C GLY A 59 -2.25 4.65 -2.31
N LEU A 60 -2.65 5.92 -2.43
CA LEU A 60 -3.02 6.54 -3.72
C LEU A 60 -1.84 6.53 -4.70
N GLY A 61 -0.64 6.87 -4.21
CA GLY A 61 0.59 6.84 -5.01
C GLY A 61 0.94 5.45 -5.52
N LEU A 62 0.83 4.42 -4.67
CA LEU A 62 1.07 3.03 -5.06
C LEU A 62 0.03 2.52 -6.08
N ALA A 63 -1.25 2.84 -5.88
CA ALA A 63 -2.30 2.48 -6.84
C ALA A 63 -2.15 3.22 -8.18
N PHE A 64 -1.72 4.49 -8.16
CA PHE A 64 -1.37 5.23 -9.37
C PHE A 64 -0.16 4.59 -10.08
N LEU A 65 0.88 4.21 -9.34
CA LEU A 65 2.04 3.53 -9.91
C LEU A 65 1.63 2.20 -10.56
N ARG A 66 0.74 1.43 -9.92
CA ARG A 66 0.16 0.21 -10.47
C ARG A 66 -0.58 0.49 -11.79
N SER A 67 -1.41 1.54 -11.86
CA SER A 67 -2.17 1.87 -13.07
C SER A 67 -1.28 2.28 -14.25
N ARG A 68 -0.11 2.88 -13.98
CA ARG A 68 0.83 3.30 -15.02
C ARG A 68 1.77 2.19 -15.47
N THR A 69 2.25 1.37 -14.53
CA THR A 69 3.26 0.35 -14.82
C THR A 69 2.66 -0.98 -15.22
N GLN A 70 1.37 -1.21 -14.94
CA GLN A 70 0.71 -2.50 -15.16
C GLN A 70 1.48 -3.65 -14.49
N SER A 71 2.25 -3.34 -13.43
CA SER A 71 3.01 -4.30 -12.61
C SER A 71 2.83 -4.01 -11.11
N ILE A 72 2.90 -5.04 -10.27
CA ILE A 72 2.87 -4.91 -8.81
C ILE A 72 4.28 -4.74 -8.21
N TYR A 73 5.32 -5.15 -8.95
CA TYR A 73 6.70 -5.12 -8.46
C TYR A 73 7.23 -3.71 -8.16
N PRO A 74 6.96 -2.67 -8.98
CA PRO A 74 7.37 -1.31 -8.65
C PRO A 74 6.75 -0.81 -7.33
N GLY A 75 5.47 -1.12 -7.08
CA GLY A 75 4.79 -0.82 -5.83
C GLY A 75 5.41 -1.57 -4.65
N MET A 76 5.67 -2.88 -4.80
CA MET A 76 6.36 -3.68 -3.78
C MET A 76 7.71 -3.12 -3.36
N LEU A 77 8.54 -2.72 -4.32
CA LEU A 77 9.86 -2.15 -4.03
C LEU A 77 9.73 -0.81 -3.30
N LEU A 78 8.88 0.09 -3.79
CA LEU A 78 8.65 1.40 -3.16
C LEU A 78 8.10 1.25 -1.74
N HIS A 79 7.16 0.33 -1.54
CA HIS A 79 6.54 0.06 -0.25
C HIS A 79 7.53 -0.55 0.74
N ALA A 80 8.31 -1.55 0.32
CA ALA A 80 9.36 -2.13 1.15
C ALA A 80 10.41 -1.06 1.54
N PHE A 81 10.79 -0.19 0.60
CA PHE A 81 11.71 0.91 0.86
C PHE A 81 11.14 1.92 1.86
N PHE A 82 9.88 2.35 1.68
CA PHE A 82 9.22 3.29 2.60
C PHE A 82 9.15 2.72 4.02
N ASN A 83 8.76 1.45 4.18
CA ASN A 83 8.71 0.80 5.49
C ASN A 83 10.10 0.64 6.10
N GLY A 84 11.11 0.30 5.30
CA GLY A 84 12.50 0.24 5.74
C GLY A 84 13.02 1.59 6.22
N ALA A 85 12.78 2.66 5.47
CA ALA A 85 13.16 4.02 5.85
C ALA A 85 12.43 4.47 7.12
N ALA A 86 11.12 4.23 7.22
CA ALA A 86 10.33 4.53 8.41
C ALA A 86 10.84 3.78 9.65
N LEU A 87 11.22 2.50 9.51
CA LEU A 87 11.84 1.72 10.58
C LEU A 87 13.17 2.31 11.01
N VAL A 88 14.05 2.66 10.07
CA VAL A 88 15.35 3.29 10.39
C VAL A 88 15.16 4.60 11.15
N VAL A 89 14.25 5.46 10.70
CA VAL A 89 13.92 6.70 11.43
C VAL A 89 13.41 6.36 12.82
N ALA A 90 12.42 5.47 12.94
CA ALA A 90 11.81 5.12 14.23
C ALA A 90 12.77 4.54 15.28
N VAL A 91 13.93 4.00 14.88
CA VAL A 91 14.95 3.47 15.81
C VAL A 91 16.15 4.38 16.00
N THR A 92 16.24 5.50 15.28
CA THR A 92 17.38 6.44 15.35
C THR A 92 17.02 7.81 15.90
N VAL A 93 15.74 8.12 16.09
CA VAL A 93 15.25 9.34 16.78
C VAL A 93 14.54 9.03 18.09
#